data_AF-A0A815RTS9-F1
#
_entry.id   AF-A0A815RTS9-F1
#
_cell.length_a   1.000
_cell.length_b   1.000
_cell.length_c   1.000
_cell.angle_alpha   90.00
_cell.angle_beta   90.00
_cell.angle_gamma   90.00
#
_symmetry.space_group_name_H-M   'P 1'
#
loop_
_entity.id
_entity.type
_entity.pdbx_description
1 polymer ?
#
loop_
_entity_poly.entity_id
_entity_poly.type
_entity_poly.pdbx_seq_one_letter_code
_entity_poly.pdbx_strand_id
1 'polypeptide(L)'
;LQFKGDTSSDEIVGHEFVYPLVHDLLAGNDDERQRAYILVLNITTNILTHDWYLVGEKHTATTWGFWNPIRINNDSNVQDDRGINSLEILAYLLQTYAYSGDERFFDSAKLLIDIYQYDINLINAKMIAVCENNFSDDQLAYLSYFNLLYAINTITLTDHLSPAQKARAKLITDKLLEYMKIGLDLFHRYTQTEKSPFYNFIYCYATGQVNQTQHLFNKIYTSSVSFNCSSLSTDGIWHMQRWPLELINWPQFNTIRLDVQRNKPAECNGKPYALHLLPPDERNVGKWNSNAYSLDYGTGFKEEDPTPFLISYWGMRYFNLLGE
;
A
#
# COMPACT_ATOMS: atom_id res chain seq x y z
N LEU A 1 -8.04 -32.10 -3.37
CA LEU A 1 -8.23 -30.64 -3.31
C LEU A 1 -7.07 -30.01 -4.08
N GLN A 2 -7.35 -29.11 -5.01
CA GLN A 2 -6.32 -28.35 -5.73
C GLN A 2 -6.30 -26.95 -5.11
N PHE A 3 -5.19 -26.56 -4.50
CA PHE A 3 -5.01 -25.24 -3.93
C PHE A 3 -4.07 -24.43 -4.83
N LYS A 4 -4.17 -23.10 -4.79
CA LYS A 4 -3.24 -22.21 -5.46
C LYS A 4 -1.88 -22.34 -4.76
N GLY A 5 -0.88 -22.88 -5.45
CA GLY A 5 0.48 -23.10 -4.91
C GLY A 5 1.50 -22.04 -5.34
N ASP A 6 1.06 -21.01 -6.05
CA ASP A 6 1.87 -19.88 -6.53
C ASP A 6 1.24 -18.57 -6.02
N THR A 7 1.50 -18.28 -4.75
CA THR A 7 1.02 -17.06 -4.07
C THR A 7 1.83 -15.85 -4.53
N SER A 8 1.15 -14.73 -4.74
CA SER A 8 1.74 -13.48 -5.19
C SER A 8 1.99 -12.53 -4.01
N SER A 9 2.76 -11.46 -4.22
CA SER A 9 3.11 -10.47 -3.19
C SER A 9 1.88 -9.82 -2.56
N ASP A 10 0.80 -9.66 -3.31
CA ASP A 10 -0.49 -9.12 -2.87
C ASP A 10 -1.08 -9.83 -1.64
N GLU A 11 -0.94 -11.15 -1.55
CA GLU A 11 -1.36 -11.92 -0.38
C GLU A 11 -0.52 -11.55 0.86
N ILE A 12 0.79 -11.36 0.67
CA ILE A 12 1.72 -11.00 1.75
C ILE A 12 1.48 -9.56 2.22
N VAL A 13 1.30 -8.60 1.30
CA VAL A 13 0.93 -7.21 1.64
C VAL A 13 -0.36 -7.18 2.47
N GLY A 14 -1.37 -7.96 2.07
CA GLY A 14 -2.62 -8.06 2.82
C GLY A 14 -2.44 -8.62 4.23
N HIS A 15 -1.65 -9.69 4.38
CA HIS A 15 -1.32 -10.28 5.68
C HIS A 15 -0.54 -9.31 6.58
N GLU A 16 0.48 -8.67 6.03
CA GLU A 16 1.33 -7.70 6.74
C GLU A 16 0.57 -6.41 7.08
N PHE A 17 -0.54 -6.10 6.39
CA PHE A 17 -1.45 -5.02 6.79
C PHE A 17 -2.40 -5.42 7.92
N VAL A 18 -3.02 -6.60 7.83
CA VAL A 18 -4.08 -6.98 8.77
C VAL A 18 -3.52 -7.52 10.09
N TYR A 19 -2.48 -8.36 10.07
CA TYR A 19 -2.03 -9.03 11.29
C TYR A 19 -1.48 -8.08 12.38
N PRO A 20 -0.73 -7.02 12.06
CA PRO A 20 -0.37 -5.99 13.06
C PRO A 20 -1.60 -5.35 13.72
N LEU A 21 -2.62 -5.04 12.94
CA LEU A 21 -3.87 -4.46 13.45
C LEU A 21 -4.66 -5.47 14.31
N VAL A 22 -4.66 -6.75 13.94
CA VAL A 22 -5.24 -7.81 14.76
C VAL A 22 -4.50 -7.91 16.09
N HIS A 23 -3.17 -7.96 16.05
CA HIS A 23 -2.33 -8.04 17.23
C HIS A 23 -2.58 -6.87 18.19
N ASP A 24 -2.64 -5.64 17.68
CA ASP A 24 -2.69 -4.45 18.54
C ASP A 24 -4.10 -4.05 18.95
N LEU A 25 -5.08 -4.20 18.06
CA LEU A 25 -6.39 -3.55 18.19
C LEU A 25 -7.57 -4.53 18.26
N LEU A 26 -7.49 -5.71 17.65
CA LEU A 26 -8.67 -6.57 17.45
C LEU A 26 -8.67 -7.86 18.29
N ALA A 27 -7.50 -8.39 18.65
CA ALA A 27 -7.38 -9.64 19.39
C ALA A 27 -8.15 -9.58 20.72
N GLY A 28 -9.08 -10.53 20.92
CA GLY A 28 -9.91 -10.58 22.13
C GLY A 28 -9.20 -11.19 23.35
N ASN A 29 -8.07 -11.87 23.12
CA ASN A 29 -7.24 -12.48 24.16
C ASN A 29 -5.80 -12.68 23.66
N ASP A 30 -4.91 -13.08 24.57
CA ASP A 30 -3.48 -13.23 24.29
C ASP A 30 -3.18 -14.36 23.30
N ASP A 31 -4.00 -15.41 23.22
CA ASP A 31 -3.81 -16.47 22.22
C ASP A 31 -4.04 -15.94 20.81
N GLU A 32 -5.07 -15.12 20.59
CA GLU A 32 -5.31 -14.50 19.28
C GLU A 32 -4.21 -13.53 18.89
N ARG A 33 -3.76 -12.72 19.86
CA ARG A 33 -2.63 -11.81 19.70
C ARG A 33 -1.37 -12.57 19.30
N GLN A 34 -1.07 -13.66 20.01
CA GLN A 34 0.09 -14.50 19.74
C GLN A 34 0.02 -15.17 18.36
N ARG A 35 -1.16 -15.61 17.91
CA ARG A 35 -1.33 -16.17 16.56
C ARG A 35 -0.99 -15.12 15.48
N ALA A 36 -1.48 -13.90 15.61
CA ALA A 36 -1.19 -12.83 14.65
C ALA A 36 0.32 -12.52 14.60
N TYR A 37 0.97 -12.44 15.76
CA TYR A 37 2.43 -12.28 15.85
C TYR A 37 3.19 -13.42 15.17
N ILE A 38 2.82 -14.68 15.45
CA ILE A 38 3.48 -15.86 14.87
C ILE A 38 3.35 -15.86 13.34
N LEU A 39 2.21 -15.41 12.80
CA LEU A 39 2.00 -15.36 11.34
C LEU A 39 2.93 -14.34 10.68
N VAL A 40 3.00 -13.11 11.20
CA VAL A 40 3.95 -12.07 10.72
C VAL A 40 5.39 -12.59 10.78
N LEU A 41 5.79 -13.14 11.94
CA LEU A 41 7.12 -13.68 12.15
C LEU A 41 7.46 -14.81 11.16
N ASN A 42 6.55 -15.75 10.95
CA ASN A 42 6.78 -16.90 10.07
C ASN A 42 6.89 -16.47 8.60
N ILE A 43 6.02 -15.56 8.14
CA ILE A 43 6.03 -15.04 6.77
C ILE A 43 7.36 -14.34 6.49
N THR A 44 7.72 -13.36 7.33
CA THR A 44 8.96 -12.58 7.11
C THR A 44 10.20 -13.45 7.30
N THR A 45 10.20 -14.41 8.24
CA THR A 45 11.30 -15.38 8.38
C THR A 45 11.44 -16.26 7.14
N ASN A 46 10.33 -16.73 6.55
CA ASN A 46 10.36 -17.52 5.33
C ASN A 46 11.03 -16.72 4.20
N ILE A 47 10.60 -15.48 3.97
CA ILE A 47 11.19 -14.63 2.93
C ILE A 47 12.69 -14.41 3.17
N LEU A 48 13.07 -14.04 4.40
CA LEU A 48 14.47 -13.77 4.75
C LEU A 48 15.36 -15.01 4.58
N THR A 49 14.88 -16.18 4.97
CA THR A 49 15.67 -17.43 4.93
C THR A 49 15.77 -18.04 3.53
N HIS A 50 14.96 -17.57 2.58
CA HIS A 50 14.99 -17.99 1.18
C HIS A 50 15.50 -16.89 0.26
N ASP A 51 16.52 -16.15 0.70
CA ASP A 51 17.18 -15.09 -0.09
C ASP A 51 16.19 -14.06 -0.66
N TRP A 52 15.26 -13.63 0.19
CA TRP A 52 14.24 -12.63 -0.10
C TRP A 52 13.20 -13.07 -1.13
N TYR A 53 12.94 -14.37 -1.26
CA TYR A 53 11.86 -14.90 -2.08
C TYR A 53 10.78 -15.53 -1.21
N LEU A 54 9.51 -15.36 -1.61
CA LEU A 54 8.43 -16.20 -1.10
C LEU A 54 8.56 -17.57 -1.74
N VAL A 55 8.67 -18.62 -0.93
CA VAL A 55 8.77 -20.00 -1.41
C VAL A 55 7.48 -20.74 -1.08
N GLY A 56 6.77 -21.17 -2.13
CA GLY A 56 5.49 -21.87 -2.03
C GLY A 56 5.63 -23.37 -1.75
N GLU A 57 4.50 -24.08 -1.83
CA GLU A 57 4.38 -25.53 -1.55
C GLU A 57 5.37 -26.39 -2.35
N LYS A 58 5.71 -25.98 -3.57
CA LYS A 58 6.63 -26.72 -4.45
C LYS A 58 8.11 -26.52 -4.14
N HIS A 59 8.45 -25.82 -3.06
CA HIS A 59 9.81 -25.45 -2.68
C HIS A 59 10.54 -24.62 -3.76
N THR A 60 9.77 -23.91 -4.59
CA THR A 60 10.26 -22.96 -5.58
C THR A 60 9.77 -21.57 -5.26
N ALA A 61 10.56 -20.55 -5.63
CA ALA A 61 10.12 -19.17 -5.55
C ALA A 61 8.79 -18.99 -6.32
N THR A 62 7.88 -18.22 -5.75
CA THR A 62 6.64 -17.87 -6.43
C THR A 62 6.91 -16.85 -7.54
N THR A 63 5.98 -16.73 -8.48
CA THR A 63 6.14 -15.85 -9.65
C THR A 63 6.33 -14.38 -9.24
N TRP A 64 5.54 -13.92 -8.26
CA TRP A 64 5.44 -12.52 -7.87
C TRP A 64 5.95 -12.22 -6.46
N GLY A 65 6.31 -13.23 -5.66
CA GLY A 65 6.87 -13.03 -4.32
C GLY A 65 8.39 -12.93 -4.36
N PHE A 66 8.92 -11.80 -4.83
CA PHE A 66 10.37 -11.57 -4.90
C PHE A 66 10.76 -10.19 -4.37
N TRP A 67 11.72 -10.17 -3.45
CA TRP A 67 12.29 -8.97 -2.83
C TRP A 67 13.82 -8.96 -2.87
N ASN A 68 14.41 -9.86 -3.66
CA ASN A 68 15.85 -10.05 -3.76
C ASN A 68 16.55 -8.85 -4.42
N PRO A 69 17.61 -8.30 -3.80
CA PRO A 69 18.25 -7.09 -4.29
C PRO A 69 18.98 -7.25 -5.61
N ILE A 70 19.49 -8.45 -5.91
CA ILE A 70 20.13 -8.70 -7.20
C ILE A 70 19.08 -8.69 -8.31
N ARG A 71 17.94 -9.33 -8.09
CA ARG A 71 16.83 -9.33 -9.07
C ARG A 71 16.25 -7.93 -9.23
N ILE A 72 15.84 -7.29 -8.14
CA ILE A 72 15.14 -6.00 -8.15
C ILE A 72 15.97 -4.86 -8.76
N ASN A 73 17.28 -4.79 -8.44
CA ASN A 73 18.12 -3.68 -8.90
C ASN A 73 18.76 -3.92 -10.26
N ASN A 74 18.96 -5.18 -10.68
CA ASN A 74 19.74 -5.50 -11.89
C ASN A 74 18.94 -6.13 -13.04
N ASP A 75 17.71 -6.58 -12.82
CA ASP A 75 16.86 -7.13 -13.88
C ASP A 75 15.94 -6.05 -14.45
N SER A 76 16.11 -5.74 -15.74
CA SER A 76 15.29 -4.74 -16.44
C SER A 76 13.84 -5.18 -16.65
N ASN A 77 13.53 -6.48 -16.55
CA ASN A 77 12.17 -7.00 -16.76
C ASN A 77 11.23 -6.75 -15.58
N VAL A 78 11.78 -6.39 -14.41
CA VAL A 78 11.02 -6.13 -13.17
C VAL A 78 11.31 -4.71 -12.64
N GLN A 79 11.72 -3.81 -13.55
CA GLN A 79 12.08 -2.45 -13.17
C GLN A 79 10.89 -1.70 -12.54
N ASP A 80 9.67 -1.96 -13.02
CA ASP A 80 8.45 -1.31 -12.53
C ASP A 80 8.09 -1.78 -11.12
N ASP A 81 8.43 -3.02 -10.78
CA ASP A 81 8.26 -3.60 -9.44
C ASP A 81 9.32 -3.09 -8.44
N ARG A 82 10.41 -2.45 -8.90
CA ARG A 82 11.57 -2.16 -8.06
C ARG A 82 11.21 -1.32 -6.84
N GLY A 83 10.51 -0.23 -7.07
CA GLY A 83 10.19 0.73 -6.02
C GLY A 83 9.17 0.17 -5.03
N ILE A 84 8.12 -0.48 -5.53
CA ILE A 84 7.08 -1.08 -4.68
C ILE A 84 7.59 -2.27 -3.90
N ASN A 85 8.32 -3.21 -4.50
CA ASN A 85 8.86 -4.36 -3.77
C ASN A 85 9.91 -3.90 -2.74
N SER A 86 10.70 -2.85 -3.03
CA SER A 86 11.60 -2.26 -2.02
C SER A 86 10.81 -1.71 -0.82
N LEU A 87 9.68 -1.04 -1.06
CA LEU A 87 8.80 -0.53 -0.01
C LEU A 87 8.19 -1.68 0.82
N GLU A 88 7.67 -2.71 0.15
CA GLU A 88 7.06 -3.89 0.77
C GLU A 88 8.00 -4.57 1.76
N ILE A 89 9.18 -4.99 1.32
CA ILE A 89 10.10 -5.76 2.17
C ILE A 89 10.68 -4.93 3.32
N LEU A 90 10.90 -3.62 3.12
CA LEU A 90 11.29 -2.74 4.21
C LEU A 90 10.17 -2.63 5.25
N ALA A 91 8.91 -2.57 4.82
CA ALA A 91 7.77 -2.59 5.73
C ALA A 91 7.72 -3.91 6.52
N TYR A 92 7.84 -5.07 5.86
CA TYR A 92 7.75 -6.39 6.50
C TYR A 92 8.85 -6.61 7.56
N LEU A 93 10.10 -6.25 7.21
CA LEU A 93 11.24 -6.40 8.10
C LEU A 93 11.12 -5.49 9.33
N LEU A 94 10.76 -4.22 9.12
CA LEU A 94 10.59 -3.28 10.22
C LEU A 94 9.38 -3.63 11.08
N GLN A 95 8.29 -4.12 10.47
CA GLN A 95 7.10 -4.57 11.19
C GLN A 95 7.41 -5.78 12.07
N THR A 96 8.12 -6.79 11.53
CA THR A 96 8.53 -7.97 12.29
C THR A 96 9.52 -7.60 13.38
N TYR A 97 10.46 -6.70 13.12
CA TYR A 97 11.37 -6.16 14.14
C TYR A 97 10.60 -5.45 15.26
N ALA A 98 9.59 -4.65 14.91
CA ALA A 98 8.79 -3.87 15.85
C ALA A 98 8.08 -4.72 16.91
N TYR A 99 7.80 -6.00 16.61
CA TYR A 99 7.15 -6.93 17.55
C TYR A 99 8.07 -7.96 18.17
N SER A 100 9.08 -8.42 17.43
CA SER A 100 9.98 -9.49 17.89
C SER A 100 11.19 -8.97 18.67
N GLY A 101 11.63 -7.74 18.39
CA GLY A 101 12.93 -7.22 18.84
C GLY A 101 14.15 -7.98 18.31
N ASP A 102 13.95 -8.87 17.33
CA ASP A 102 15.02 -9.67 16.74
C ASP A 102 15.85 -8.84 15.75
N GLU A 103 17.08 -8.54 16.14
CA GLU A 103 18.01 -7.70 15.37
C GLU A 103 18.29 -8.24 13.97
N ARG A 104 18.05 -9.52 13.68
CA ARG A 104 18.22 -10.07 12.32
C ARG A 104 17.35 -9.34 11.30
N PHE A 105 16.13 -8.94 11.65
CA PHE A 105 15.23 -8.21 10.74
C PHE A 105 15.65 -6.75 10.58
N PHE A 106 16.09 -6.11 11.66
CA PHE A 106 16.60 -4.73 11.60
C PHE A 106 17.90 -4.64 10.80
N ASP A 107 18.84 -5.54 11.05
CA ASP A 107 20.11 -5.62 10.33
C ASP A 107 19.89 -5.92 8.84
N SER A 108 18.89 -6.74 8.54
CA SER A 108 18.40 -7.03 7.19
C SER A 108 17.86 -5.78 6.48
N ALA A 109 16.98 -5.02 7.13
CA ALA A 109 16.47 -3.77 6.57
C ALA A 109 17.61 -2.75 6.35
N LYS A 110 18.53 -2.65 7.32
CA LYS A 110 19.72 -1.79 7.21
C LYS A 110 20.63 -2.20 6.04
N LEU A 111 20.84 -3.50 5.82
CA LEU A 111 21.60 -4.01 4.67
C LEU A 111 20.95 -3.58 3.35
N LEU A 112 19.64 -3.76 3.20
CA LEU A 112 18.89 -3.36 2.00
C LEU A 112 18.97 -1.86 1.74
N ILE A 113 18.93 -1.04 2.80
CA ILE A 113 19.05 0.42 2.71
C ILE A 113 20.48 0.84 2.36
N ASP A 114 21.47 0.43 3.15
CA ASP A 114 22.83 0.98 3.06
C ASP A 114 23.62 0.43 1.87
N ILE A 115 23.41 -0.83 1.52
CA ILE A 115 24.19 -1.51 0.47
C ILE A 115 23.41 -1.55 -0.84
N TYR A 116 22.11 -1.86 -0.79
CA TYR A 116 21.27 -2.03 -1.97
C TYR A 116 20.38 -0.83 -2.29
N GLN A 117 20.47 0.24 -1.50
CA GLN A 117 19.81 1.52 -1.77
C GLN A 117 18.28 1.42 -1.87
N TYR A 118 17.68 0.54 -1.08
CA TYR A 118 16.23 0.35 -1.12
C TYR A 118 15.49 1.63 -0.71
N ASP A 119 16.03 2.45 0.18
CA ASP A 119 15.48 3.77 0.49
C ASP A 119 15.39 4.70 -0.74
N ILE A 120 16.39 4.68 -1.63
CA ILE A 120 16.38 5.46 -2.86
C ILE A 120 15.35 4.90 -3.86
N ASN A 121 15.18 3.57 -3.92
CA ASN A 121 14.16 2.94 -4.78
C ASN A 121 12.74 3.46 -4.48
N LEU A 122 12.45 3.87 -3.24
CA LEU A 122 11.14 4.43 -2.85
C LEU A 122 10.82 5.74 -3.58
N ILE A 123 11.81 6.53 -4.03
CA ILE A 123 11.57 7.78 -4.77
C ILE A 123 10.75 7.48 -6.04
N ASN A 124 10.99 6.34 -6.68
CA ASN A 124 10.32 5.92 -7.91
C ASN A 124 9.41 4.72 -7.65
N ALA A 125 8.70 4.72 -6.51
CA ALA A 125 7.75 3.66 -6.12
C ALA A 125 6.62 3.45 -7.13
N LYS A 126 6.23 4.50 -7.87
CA LYS A 126 5.37 4.39 -9.06
C LYS A 126 6.17 4.74 -10.31
N MET A 127 6.50 3.73 -11.10
CA MET A 127 6.95 3.94 -12.48
C MET A 127 5.74 4.18 -13.38
N ILE A 128 5.81 5.22 -14.21
CA ILE A 128 4.69 5.63 -15.05
C ILE A 128 5.13 5.58 -16.50
N ALA A 129 4.96 4.41 -17.08
CA ALA A 129 4.88 4.25 -18.52
C ALA A 129 3.41 4.24 -18.94
N VAL A 130 3.08 4.96 -20.01
CA VAL A 130 1.70 5.20 -20.48
C VAL A 130 0.90 3.89 -20.64
N CYS A 131 1.58 2.81 -21.01
CA CYS A 131 0.96 1.52 -21.33
C CYS A 131 1.19 0.42 -20.28
N GLU A 132 2.00 0.69 -19.25
CA GLU A 132 2.41 -0.28 -18.23
C GLU A 132 1.94 0.18 -16.85
N ASN A 133 0.77 0.82 -16.78
CA ASN A 133 0.17 1.20 -15.50
C ASN A 133 -0.61 0.02 -14.90
N ASN A 134 -0.08 -0.53 -13.81
CA ASN A 134 -0.72 -1.58 -13.05
C ASN A 134 -1.42 -1.01 -11.79
N PHE A 135 -2.75 -1.09 -11.77
CA PHE A 135 -3.56 -0.53 -10.67
C PHE A 135 -3.54 -1.42 -9.42
N SER A 136 -3.16 -2.70 -9.51
CA SER A 136 -2.93 -3.50 -8.30
C SER A 136 -1.81 -2.92 -7.47
N ASP A 137 -0.75 -2.47 -8.12
CA ASP A 137 0.45 -1.99 -7.46
C ASP A 137 0.18 -0.68 -6.72
N ASP A 138 -0.80 0.11 -7.19
CA ASP A 138 -1.29 1.26 -6.44
C ASP A 138 -1.87 0.83 -5.08
N GLN A 139 -2.78 -0.16 -5.06
CA GLN A 139 -3.31 -0.67 -3.79
C GLN A 139 -2.21 -1.23 -2.88
N LEU A 140 -1.28 -2.02 -3.44
CA LEU A 140 -0.19 -2.63 -2.69
C LEU A 140 0.77 -1.60 -2.10
N ALA A 141 1.09 -0.55 -2.86
CA ALA A 141 1.96 0.52 -2.40
C ALA A 141 1.34 1.29 -1.23
N TYR A 142 0.07 1.69 -1.33
CA TYR A 142 -0.60 2.40 -0.22
C TYR A 142 -0.69 1.54 1.05
N LEU A 143 -1.04 0.25 0.93
CA LEU A 143 -1.00 -0.66 2.08
C LEU A 143 0.41 -0.75 2.68
N SER A 144 1.44 -0.81 1.85
CA SER A 144 2.84 -0.91 2.31
C SER A 144 3.35 0.40 2.92
N TYR A 145 2.94 1.57 2.42
CA TYR A 145 3.19 2.86 3.07
C TYR A 145 2.53 2.92 4.44
N PHE A 146 1.29 2.46 4.56
CA PHE A 146 0.62 2.36 5.86
C PHE A 146 1.41 1.47 6.81
N ASN A 147 1.78 0.26 6.38
CA ASN A 147 2.51 -0.72 7.19
C ASN A 147 3.87 -0.20 7.63
N LEU A 148 4.62 0.44 6.73
CA LEU A 148 5.92 1.01 7.06
C LEU A 148 5.79 2.06 8.18
N LEU A 149 4.81 2.96 8.09
CA LEU A 149 4.61 3.97 9.13
C LEU A 149 4.08 3.38 10.42
N TYR A 150 3.22 2.37 10.32
CA TYR A 150 2.73 1.64 11.47
C TYR A 150 3.90 0.97 12.22
N ALA A 151 4.79 0.29 11.50
CA ALA A 151 6.00 -0.30 12.06
C ALA A 151 6.93 0.73 12.73
N ILE A 152 7.23 1.85 12.06
CA ILE A 152 8.09 2.92 12.61
C ILE A 152 7.46 3.51 13.89
N ASN A 153 6.14 3.71 13.89
CA ASN A 153 5.41 4.17 15.05
C ASN A 153 5.51 3.17 16.21
N THR A 154 5.28 1.88 15.93
CA THR A 154 5.37 0.81 16.92
C THR A 154 6.77 0.69 17.51
N ILE A 155 7.83 0.75 16.69
CA ILE A 155 9.23 0.78 17.16
C ILE A 155 9.46 1.93 18.14
N THR A 156 8.92 3.12 17.82
CA THR A 156 9.07 4.32 18.65
C THR A 156 8.38 4.14 20.00
N LEU A 157 7.16 3.63 20.00
CA LEU A 157 6.27 3.61 21.17
C LEU A 157 6.43 2.38 22.07
N THR A 158 6.84 1.23 21.53
CA THR A 158 6.78 -0.05 22.26
C THR A 158 7.79 -0.19 23.40
N ASP A 159 7.41 -0.75 24.54
CA ASP A 159 8.29 -0.80 25.73
C ASP A 159 9.29 -1.97 25.74
N HIS A 160 9.10 -3.00 24.91
CA HIS A 160 9.96 -4.17 24.91
C HIS A 160 11.31 -3.96 24.18
N LEU A 161 11.40 -2.93 23.32
CA LEU A 161 12.67 -2.54 22.71
C LEU A 161 13.47 -1.64 23.66
N SER A 162 14.75 -1.97 23.85
CA SER A 162 15.63 -1.17 24.69
C SER A 162 15.85 0.26 24.12
N PRO A 163 16.21 1.24 24.96
CA PRO A 163 16.53 2.59 24.49
C PRO A 163 17.62 2.63 23.40
N ALA A 164 18.59 1.72 23.47
CA ALA A 164 19.66 1.60 22.47
C ALA A 164 19.12 1.11 21.12
N GLN A 165 18.24 0.11 21.13
CA GLN A 165 17.57 -0.40 19.93
C GLN A 165 16.72 0.68 19.27
N LYS A 166 15.90 1.39 20.05
CA LYS A 166 15.10 2.51 19.54
C LYS A 166 15.95 3.62 18.94
N ALA A 167 17.05 3.99 19.60
CA ALA A 167 17.96 5.03 19.10
C ALA A 167 18.63 4.60 17.77
N ARG A 168 19.04 3.33 17.66
CA ARG A 168 19.62 2.77 16.44
C ARG A 168 18.60 2.75 15.30
N ALA A 169 17.38 2.27 15.58
CA ALA A 169 16.31 2.22 14.60
C ALA A 169 15.94 3.62 14.10
N LYS A 170 15.84 4.59 15.02
CA LYS A 170 15.54 5.98 14.70
C LYS A 170 16.47 6.57 13.63
N LEU A 171 17.77 6.30 13.70
CA LEU A 171 18.73 6.83 12.72
C LEU A 171 18.42 6.38 11.28
N ILE A 172 17.96 5.14 11.12
CA ILE A 172 17.62 4.56 9.81
C ILE A 172 16.22 5.00 9.39
N THR A 173 15.25 4.92 10.29
CA THR A 173 13.87 5.30 9.97
C THR A 173 13.76 6.78 9.66
N ASP A 174 14.56 7.64 10.29
CA ASP A 174 14.57 9.07 9.98
C ASP A 174 14.98 9.32 8.52
N LYS A 175 16.05 8.69 8.04
CA LYS A 175 16.45 8.80 6.63
C LYS A 175 15.36 8.22 5.71
N LEU A 176 14.82 7.06 6.06
CA LEU A 176 13.79 6.38 5.28
C LEU A 176 12.52 7.22 5.10
N LEU A 177 12.05 7.89 6.17
CA LEU A 177 10.87 8.77 6.12
C LEU A 177 11.02 9.90 5.10
N GLU A 178 12.22 10.42 4.87
CA GLU A 178 12.47 11.48 3.89
C GLU A 178 12.23 10.97 2.46
N TYR A 179 12.90 9.88 2.09
CA TYR A 179 12.79 9.27 0.76
C TYR A 179 11.38 8.74 0.49
N MET A 180 10.79 8.10 1.50
CA MET A 180 9.41 7.61 1.48
C MET A 180 8.44 8.74 1.15
N LYS A 181 8.58 9.91 1.79
CA LYS A 181 7.69 11.06 1.57
C LYS A 181 7.85 11.65 0.16
N ILE A 182 9.08 11.75 -0.34
CA ILE A 182 9.33 12.20 -1.73
C ILE A 182 8.66 11.24 -2.72
N GLY A 183 8.88 9.93 -2.53
CA GLY A 183 8.28 8.90 -3.35
C GLY A 183 6.75 8.92 -3.31
N LEU A 184 6.17 9.02 -2.13
CA LEU A 184 4.73 9.07 -1.94
C LEU A 184 4.11 10.34 -2.55
N ASP A 185 4.77 11.50 -2.49
CA ASP A 185 4.31 12.72 -3.19
C ASP A 185 4.30 12.55 -4.72
N LEU A 186 5.34 11.91 -5.27
CA LEU A 186 5.40 11.59 -6.70
C LEU A 186 4.32 10.59 -7.09
N PHE A 187 4.12 9.54 -6.27
CA PHE A 187 3.08 8.54 -6.44
C PHE A 187 1.68 9.18 -6.42
N HIS A 188 1.40 9.96 -5.37
CA HIS A 188 0.08 10.51 -5.10
C HIS A 188 -0.33 11.58 -6.12
N ARG A 189 0.62 12.24 -6.80
CA ARG A 189 0.33 13.18 -7.89
C ARG A 189 -0.58 12.60 -8.97
N TYR A 190 -0.47 11.30 -9.21
CA TYR A 190 -1.27 10.60 -10.21
C TYR A 190 -2.51 9.99 -9.57
N THR A 191 -2.37 9.24 -8.49
CA THR A 191 -3.51 8.53 -7.88
C THR A 191 -4.52 9.46 -7.22
N GLN A 192 -4.14 10.68 -6.80
CA GLN A 192 -5.11 11.65 -6.26
C GLN A 192 -6.19 12.03 -7.27
N THR A 193 -5.90 11.92 -8.57
CA THR A 193 -6.88 12.21 -9.63
C THR A 193 -8.06 11.23 -9.64
N GLU A 194 -7.93 10.08 -8.99
CA GLU A 194 -8.99 9.09 -8.76
C GLU A 194 -9.91 9.45 -7.59
N LYS A 195 -9.54 10.48 -6.81
CA LYS A 195 -10.28 10.94 -5.62
C LYS A 195 -10.57 9.80 -4.64
N SER A 196 -9.67 8.82 -4.56
CA SER A 196 -9.86 7.61 -3.75
C SER A 196 -9.79 7.94 -2.26
N PRO A 197 -10.88 7.79 -1.49
CA PRO A 197 -10.83 7.98 -0.03
C PRO A 197 -9.80 7.07 0.65
N PHE A 198 -9.60 5.84 0.12
CA PHE A 198 -8.61 4.89 0.61
C PHE A 198 -7.18 5.43 0.48
N TYR A 199 -6.80 5.87 -0.72
CA TYR A 199 -5.47 6.44 -0.94
C TYR A 199 -5.28 7.76 -0.20
N ASN A 200 -6.32 8.58 -0.12
CA ASN A 200 -6.29 9.88 0.54
C ASN A 200 -6.03 9.78 2.04
N PHE A 201 -6.73 8.89 2.76
CA PHE A 201 -6.49 8.76 4.20
C PHE A 201 -5.10 8.17 4.48
N ILE A 202 -4.64 7.21 3.67
CA ILE A 202 -3.31 6.64 3.83
C ILE A 202 -2.24 7.68 3.55
N TYR A 203 -2.41 8.52 2.52
CA TYR A 203 -1.48 9.63 2.26
C TYR A 203 -1.39 10.56 3.47
N CYS A 204 -2.54 10.94 4.04
CA CYS A 204 -2.59 11.79 5.24
C CYS A 204 -1.90 11.15 6.45
N TYR A 205 -2.14 9.86 6.67
CA TYR A 205 -1.47 9.06 7.68
C TYR A 205 0.04 9.00 7.46
N ALA A 206 0.46 8.64 6.24
CA ALA A 206 1.84 8.38 5.90
C ALA A 206 2.71 9.64 5.84
N THR A 207 2.09 10.81 5.64
CA THR A 207 2.80 12.11 5.59
C THR A 207 2.76 12.89 6.90
N GLY A 208 2.20 12.33 7.97
CA GLY A 208 2.17 12.96 9.29
C GLY A 208 1.17 14.11 9.43
N GLN A 209 0.17 14.18 8.53
CA GLN A 209 -0.86 15.22 8.55
C GLN A 209 -2.05 14.89 9.47
N VAL A 210 -1.96 13.79 10.22
CA VAL A 210 -2.95 13.35 11.21
C VAL A 210 -2.26 13.13 12.56
N ASN A 211 -3.00 13.28 13.66
CA ASN A 211 -2.44 13.29 15.01
C ASN A 211 -1.67 12.00 15.36
N GLN A 212 -2.12 10.86 14.83
CA GLN A 212 -1.56 9.53 15.08
C GLN A 212 -0.09 9.42 14.67
N THR A 213 0.32 10.12 13.60
CA THR A 213 1.68 10.01 13.04
C THR A 213 2.45 11.32 13.04
N GLN A 214 1.82 12.45 13.37
CA GLN A 214 2.46 13.77 13.41
C GLN A 214 3.77 13.79 14.20
N HIS A 215 3.83 13.09 15.33
CA HIS A 215 5.01 13.03 16.20
C HIS A 215 6.26 12.43 15.53
N LEU A 216 6.10 11.59 14.50
CA LEU A 216 7.21 11.02 13.74
C LEU A 216 7.91 12.08 12.86
N PHE A 217 7.23 13.19 12.55
CA PHE A 217 7.71 14.20 11.60
C PHE A 217 8.13 15.53 12.25
N ASN A 218 7.97 15.69 13.56
CA ASN A 218 8.05 16.96 14.28
C ASN A 218 9.43 17.64 14.37
N LYS A 219 10.54 17.04 13.88
CA LYS A 219 11.88 17.59 14.16
C LYS A 219 12.78 17.88 12.96
N ILE A 220 12.55 17.33 11.76
CA ILE A 220 13.59 17.36 10.70
C ILE A 220 13.03 17.53 9.26
N TYR A 221 11.77 17.17 8.98
CA TYR A 221 11.24 17.15 7.60
C TYR A 221 10.52 18.44 7.24
N THR A 222 11.28 19.43 6.79
CA THR A 222 10.78 20.69 6.25
C THR A 222 10.27 20.58 4.81
N SER A 223 10.29 19.39 4.20
CA SER A 223 9.67 19.19 2.89
C SER A 223 8.17 19.46 3.01
N SER A 224 7.69 20.51 2.34
CA SER A 224 6.27 20.75 2.19
C SER A 224 5.64 19.53 1.53
N VAL A 225 4.57 18.99 2.12
CA VAL A 225 3.72 18.01 1.43
C VAL A 225 3.07 18.68 0.22
N SER A 226 3.02 17.96 -0.91
CA SER A 226 2.39 18.47 -2.13
C SER A 226 0.86 18.54 -2.02
N PHE A 227 0.25 17.71 -1.15
CA PHE A 227 -1.21 17.59 -1.05
C PHE A 227 -1.68 17.83 0.39
N ASN A 228 -2.73 18.64 0.51
CA ASN A 228 -3.32 19.01 1.79
C ASN A 228 -4.50 18.10 2.14
N CYS A 229 -4.50 17.56 3.36
CA CYS A 229 -5.53 16.61 3.82
C CYS A 229 -6.95 17.16 3.88
N SER A 230 -7.17 18.46 4.02
CA SER A 230 -8.52 19.06 3.92
C SER A 230 -9.09 18.96 2.51
N SER A 231 -8.25 19.13 1.48
CA SER A 231 -8.66 18.95 0.08
C SER A 231 -8.91 17.47 -0.22
N LEU A 232 -7.99 16.60 0.19
CA LEU A 232 -8.12 15.15 -0.01
C LEU A 232 -9.33 14.56 0.74
N SER A 233 -9.64 15.10 1.93
CA SER A 233 -10.86 14.79 2.68
C SER A 233 -12.11 15.15 1.87
N THR A 234 -12.15 16.35 1.27
CA THR A 234 -13.28 16.79 0.44
C THR A 234 -13.49 15.86 -0.76
N ASP A 235 -12.41 15.45 -1.42
CA ASP A 235 -12.47 14.49 -2.53
C ASP A 235 -12.96 13.10 -2.08
N GLY A 236 -12.46 12.61 -0.94
CA GLY A 236 -12.90 11.34 -0.38
C GLY A 236 -14.37 11.33 0.03
N ILE A 237 -14.86 12.41 0.65
CA ILE A 237 -16.27 12.59 1.01
C ILE A 237 -17.14 12.61 -0.26
N TRP A 238 -16.73 13.38 -1.28
CA TRP A 238 -17.42 13.42 -2.57
C TRP A 238 -17.52 12.03 -3.20
N HIS A 239 -16.45 11.25 -3.13
CA HIS A 239 -16.40 9.90 -3.69
C HIS A 239 -17.36 8.96 -2.93
N MET A 240 -17.31 8.97 -1.60
CA MET A 240 -18.16 8.09 -0.77
C MET A 240 -19.64 8.44 -0.83
N GLN A 241 -19.99 9.73 -0.92
CA GLN A 241 -21.37 10.17 -1.09
C GLN A 241 -22.00 9.69 -2.41
N ARG A 242 -21.16 9.40 -3.40
CA ARG A 242 -21.55 8.87 -4.70
C ARG A 242 -21.30 7.38 -4.83
N TRP A 243 -20.86 6.70 -3.78
CA TRP A 243 -20.60 5.27 -3.86
C TRP A 243 -21.92 4.52 -4.11
N PRO A 244 -21.97 3.60 -5.09
CA PRO A 244 -23.19 2.87 -5.39
C PRO A 244 -23.57 1.95 -4.21
N LEU A 245 -24.85 1.98 -3.81
CA LEU A 245 -25.38 1.10 -2.77
C LEU A 245 -25.53 -0.35 -3.27
N GLU A 246 -25.76 -0.52 -4.56
CA GLU A 246 -25.81 -1.82 -5.23
C GLU A 246 -24.39 -2.25 -5.59
N LEU A 247 -23.97 -3.43 -5.15
CA LEU A 247 -22.63 -3.97 -5.37
C LEU A 247 -22.58 -4.97 -6.52
N ILE A 248 -23.72 -5.30 -7.13
CA ILE A 248 -23.77 -6.04 -8.39
C ILE A 248 -23.09 -5.22 -9.49
N ASN A 249 -22.13 -5.86 -10.16
CA ASN A 249 -21.37 -5.28 -11.26
C ASN A 249 -22.19 -5.35 -12.56
N TRP A 250 -23.22 -4.50 -12.66
CA TRP A 250 -24.10 -4.39 -13.81
C TRP A 250 -23.34 -3.98 -15.07
N PRO A 251 -23.74 -4.47 -16.26
CA PRO A 251 -23.13 -4.03 -17.51
C PRO A 251 -23.31 -2.53 -17.71
N GLN A 252 -22.19 -1.81 -17.87
CA GLN A 252 -22.18 -0.39 -18.11
C GLN A 252 -21.28 -0.07 -19.31
N PHE A 253 -21.82 0.74 -20.23
CA PHE A 253 -21.13 1.13 -21.46
C PHE A 253 -21.04 2.65 -21.52
N ASN A 254 -20.02 3.24 -20.90
CA ASN A 254 -19.83 4.68 -20.94
C ASN A 254 -19.20 5.16 -22.27
N THR A 255 -18.70 4.26 -23.12
CA THR A 255 -18.17 4.66 -24.45
C THR A 255 -19.20 5.21 -25.43
N ILE A 256 -20.49 4.91 -25.24
CA ILE A 256 -21.56 5.43 -26.09
C ILE A 256 -22.04 6.83 -25.65
N ARG A 257 -21.59 7.29 -24.48
CA ARG A 257 -21.98 8.60 -23.94
C ARG A 257 -21.30 9.72 -24.72
N LEU A 258 -22.10 10.69 -25.18
CA LEU A 258 -21.62 11.82 -25.96
C LEU A 258 -20.85 12.86 -25.12
N ASP A 259 -21.09 12.88 -23.81
CA ASP A 259 -20.46 13.80 -22.85
C ASP A 259 -19.10 13.28 -22.33
N VAL A 260 -18.76 12.01 -22.59
CA VAL A 260 -17.54 11.38 -22.08
C VAL A 260 -16.40 11.51 -23.09
N GLN A 261 -15.32 12.16 -22.67
CA GLN A 261 -14.10 12.27 -23.47
C GLN A 261 -13.17 11.07 -23.23
N ARG A 262 -12.64 10.48 -24.31
CA ARG A 262 -11.73 9.33 -24.25
C ARG A 262 -10.26 9.75 -24.19
N ASN A 263 -9.49 9.09 -23.33
CA ASN A 263 -8.04 9.26 -23.21
C ASN A 263 -7.30 8.38 -24.22
N LYS A 264 -7.36 8.73 -25.52
CA LYS A 264 -6.76 7.95 -26.60
C LYS A 264 -5.29 7.54 -26.36
N PRO A 265 -4.40 8.40 -25.83
CA PRO A 265 -3.03 8.00 -25.52
C PRO A 265 -2.91 6.85 -24.51
N ALA A 266 -3.85 6.72 -23.56
CA ALA A 266 -3.83 5.68 -22.54
C ALA A 266 -4.48 4.35 -23.00
N GLU A 267 -5.10 4.29 -24.18
CA GLU A 267 -5.81 3.10 -24.69
C GLU A 267 -4.86 2.04 -25.30
N CYS A 268 -3.74 1.75 -24.64
CA CYS A 268 -2.66 0.94 -25.19
C CYS A 268 -3.06 -0.50 -25.56
N ASN A 269 -4.05 -1.07 -24.88
CA ASN A 269 -4.55 -2.43 -25.10
C ASN A 269 -5.91 -2.46 -25.83
N GLY A 270 -6.25 -1.37 -26.54
CA GLY A 270 -7.56 -1.21 -27.19
C GLY A 270 -8.74 -1.07 -26.20
N LYS A 271 -8.45 -0.92 -24.91
CA LYS A 271 -9.45 -0.69 -23.87
C LYS A 271 -9.79 0.80 -23.78
N PRO A 272 -11.08 1.18 -23.77
CA PRO A 272 -11.51 2.57 -23.67
C PRO A 272 -11.32 3.12 -22.26
N TYR A 273 -10.63 4.26 -22.14
CA TYR A 273 -10.45 4.97 -20.87
C TYR A 273 -10.97 6.40 -20.93
N ALA A 274 -11.53 6.88 -19.82
CA ALA A 274 -11.98 8.26 -19.68
C ALA A 274 -10.79 9.21 -19.56
N LEU A 275 -10.90 10.41 -20.14
CA LEU A 275 -9.95 11.51 -19.93
C LEU A 275 -10.08 12.14 -18.55
N HIS A 276 -11.30 12.16 -18.03
CA HIS A 276 -11.63 12.68 -16.70
C HIS A 276 -12.34 11.60 -15.89
N LEU A 277 -12.10 11.59 -14.59
CA LEU A 277 -12.72 10.63 -13.67
C LEU A 277 -14.25 10.78 -13.74
N LEU A 278 -14.94 9.68 -14.03
CA LEU A 278 -16.39 9.64 -13.90
C LEU A 278 -16.79 9.51 -12.42
N PRO A 279 -17.91 10.13 -12.00
CA PRO A 279 -18.48 9.91 -10.68
C PRO A 279 -18.62 8.41 -10.33
N PRO A 280 -18.42 7.99 -9.06
CA PRO A 280 -18.52 6.59 -8.67
C PRO A 280 -19.89 5.94 -8.97
N ASP A 281 -20.97 6.71 -8.94
CA ASP A 281 -22.33 6.34 -9.31
C ASP A 281 -22.57 6.30 -10.83
N GLU A 282 -21.60 6.74 -11.63
CA GLU A 282 -21.64 6.74 -13.09
C GLU A 282 -20.59 5.79 -13.69
N ARG A 283 -20.05 4.84 -12.92
CA ARG A 283 -19.11 3.83 -13.40
C ARG A 283 -19.36 2.49 -12.72
N ASN A 284 -18.74 1.44 -13.24
CA ASN A 284 -18.84 0.11 -12.66
C ASN A 284 -18.30 0.08 -11.23
N VAL A 285 -18.91 -0.74 -10.38
CA VAL A 285 -18.38 -1.04 -9.04
C VAL A 285 -17.04 -1.75 -9.22
N GLY A 286 -16.02 -1.29 -8.49
CA GLY A 286 -14.67 -1.80 -8.55
C GLY A 286 -13.95 -1.68 -7.22
N LYS A 287 -12.94 -2.53 -7.03
CA LYS A 287 -12.04 -2.47 -5.88
C LYS A 287 -10.97 -1.40 -6.11
N TRP A 288 -10.21 -1.05 -5.08
CA TRP A 288 -9.15 -0.05 -5.20
C TRP A 288 -8.04 -0.44 -6.18
N ASN A 289 -7.80 -1.73 -6.41
CA ASN A 289 -6.88 -2.21 -7.46
C ASN A 289 -7.45 -2.18 -8.89
N SER A 290 -8.64 -1.62 -9.10
CA SER A 290 -9.28 -1.54 -10.42
C SER A 290 -8.98 -0.20 -11.09
N ASN A 291 -8.94 -0.19 -12.43
CA ASN A 291 -8.78 1.06 -13.18
C ASN A 291 -10.01 1.95 -13.06
N ALA A 292 -9.89 3.04 -12.29
CA ALA A 292 -10.92 4.04 -12.06
C ALA A 292 -11.45 4.73 -13.32
N TYR A 293 -10.69 4.71 -14.42
CA TYR A 293 -10.98 5.35 -15.70
C TYR A 293 -11.55 4.38 -16.75
N SER A 294 -11.75 3.10 -16.43
CA SER A 294 -12.38 2.16 -17.37
C SER A 294 -13.79 2.63 -17.73
N LEU A 295 -14.08 2.74 -19.02
CA LEU A 295 -15.39 3.21 -19.48
C LEU A 295 -16.44 2.10 -19.54
N ASP A 296 -16.03 0.91 -19.98
CA ASP A 296 -16.94 -0.20 -20.21
C ASP A 296 -16.53 -1.40 -19.35
N TYR A 297 -17.46 -1.93 -18.57
CA TYR A 297 -17.25 -3.12 -17.74
C TYR A 297 -18.58 -3.72 -17.24
N GLY A 298 -18.48 -4.81 -16.49
CA GLY A 298 -19.61 -5.44 -15.81
C GLY A 298 -20.32 -6.50 -16.65
N THR A 299 -20.97 -7.43 -15.95
CA THR A 299 -21.68 -8.57 -16.57
C THR A 299 -23.05 -8.81 -15.96
N GLY A 300 -23.33 -8.25 -14.77
CA GLY A 300 -24.53 -8.54 -13.97
C GLY A 300 -24.46 -9.88 -13.21
N PHE A 301 -23.41 -10.67 -13.40
CA PHE A 301 -23.24 -12.00 -12.76
C PHE A 301 -22.17 -12.02 -11.67
N LYS A 302 -21.68 -10.84 -11.24
CA LYS A 302 -20.70 -10.69 -10.18
C LYS A 302 -21.17 -9.60 -9.23
N GLU A 303 -20.90 -9.82 -7.96
CA GLU A 303 -21.12 -8.85 -6.88
C GLU A 303 -19.77 -8.59 -6.21
N GLU A 304 -19.47 -7.32 -5.96
CA GLU A 304 -18.30 -6.92 -5.19
C GLU A 304 -18.61 -6.95 -3.69
N ASP A 305 -17.57 -7.12 -2.88
CA ASP A 305 -17.72 -7.05 -1.42
C ASP A 305 -17.68 -5.59 -0.93
N PRO A 306 -18.26 -5.25 0.23
CA PRO A 306 -18.32 -3.88 0.72
C PRO A 306 -17.00 -3.34 1.28
N THR A 307 -15.93 -4.14 1.32
CA THR A 307 -14.66 -3.78 1.97
C THR A 307 -14.07 -2.48 1.43
N PRO A 308 -14.03 -2.20 0.11
CA PRO A 308 -13.49 -0.94 -0.41
C PRO A 308 -14.16 0.31 0.19
N PHE A 309 -15.48 0.28 0.37
CA PHE A 309 -16.22 1.35 1.02
C PHE A 309 -15.94 1.37 2.54
N LEU A 310 -16.05 0.23 3.21
CA LEU A 310 -15.93 0.12 4.66
C LEU A 310 -14.54 0.57 5.15
N ILE A 311 -13.46 0.10 4.52
CA ILE A 311 -12.09 0.47 4.91
C ILE A 311 -11.84 1.96 4.71
N SER A 312 -12.41 2.54 3.66
CA SER A 312 -12.30 3.97 3.35
C SER A 312 -13.05 4.83 4.35
N TYR A 313 -14.30 4.48 4.63
CA TYR A 313 -15.14 5.18 5.58
C TYR A 313 -14.53 5.14 6.98
N TRP A 314 -14.18 3.94 7.46
CA TRP A 314 -13.63 3.78 8.81
C TRP A 314 -12.21 4.37 8.92
N GLY A 315 -11.39 4.25 7.89
CA GLY A 315 -10.06 4.88 7.85
C GLY A 315 -10.15 6.40 7.94
N MET A 316 -10.96 7.03 7.09
CA MET A 316 -11.20 8.47 7.15
C MET A 316 -11.80 8.90 8.48
N ARG A 317 -12.74 8.12 9.04
CA ARG A 317 -13.33 8.43 10.34
C ARG A 317 -12.32 8.35 11.48
N TYR A 318 -11.52 7.29 11.52
CA TYR A 318 -10.49 7.08 12.54
C TYR A 318 -9.45 8.20 12.55
N PHE A 319 -9.08 8.71 11.37
CA PHE A 319 -8.13 9.80 11.23
C PHE A 319 -8.76 11.20 11.29
N ASN A 320 -10.03 11.31 11.68
CA ASN A 320 -10.77 12.57 11.77
C ASN A 320 -10.80 13.38 10.46
N LEU A 321 -10.88 12.68 9.32
CA LEU A 321 -10.91 13.27 7.98
C LEU A 321 -12.34 13.41 7.43
N LEU A 322 -13.38 13.11 8.21
CA LEU A 322 -14.79 13.30 7.79
C LEU A 322 -15.42 14.59 8.33
N GLY A 323 -14.72 15.29 9.23
CA GLY A 323 -15.35 16.30 10.09
C GLY A 323 -16.10 15.64 11.26
N GLU A 324 -16.59 16.48 12.18
CA GLU A 324 -17.44 16.06 13.32
C GLU A 324 -18.84 15.59 12.87
#